data_AF-A0A6A6NF34-F1
#
_entry.id   AF-A0A6A6NF34-F1
#
_cell.length_a   1.000
_cell.length_b   1.000
_cell.length_c   1.000
_cell.angle_alpha   90.00
_cell.angle_beta   90.00
_cell.angle_gamma   90.00
#
_symmetry.space_group_name_H-M   'P 1'
#
loop_
_entity.id
_entity.type
_entity.pdbx_description
1 polymer ?
#
loop_
_entity_poly.entity_id
_entity_poly.type
_entity_poly.pdbx_seq_one_letter_code
_entity_poly.pdbx_strand_id
1 'polypeptide(L)'
;MYTSTRQRLDVFTSQEQDILFDIEPLMRSIRKVMCINLGNSVIWYNDGDPLSAADQSYVLDNVFNYHPDKAEKIGAGIDNVTAG
;
A
#
# COMPACT_ATOMS: atom_id res chain seq x y z
N MET A 1 15.55 1.23 -15.96
CA MET A 1 14.57 1.14 -14.87
C MET A 1 13.46 2.17 -15.10
N TYR A 2 12.26 1.94 -14.58
CA TYR A 2 11.10 2.82 -14.72
C TYR A 2 10.54 3.19 -13.34
N THR A 3 9.91 4.36 -13.23
CA THR A 3 9.14 4.79 -12.06
C THR A 3 7.80 4.03 -11.96
N SER A 4 7.10 4.15 -10.83
CA SER A 4 5.74 3.64 -10.57
C SER A 4 4.69 4.28 -11.47
N THR A 5 5.01 5.41 -12.10
CA THR A 5 4.23 6.06 -13.16
C THR A 5 4.67 5.63 -14.56
N ARG A 6 5.58 4.65 -14.66
CA ARG A 6 6.19 4.13 -15.90
C ARG A 6 6.96 5.17 -16.72
N GLN A 7 7.48 6.19 -16.06
CA GLN A 7 8.44 7.12 -16.68
C GLN A 7 9.83 6.50 -16.64
N ARG A 8 10.66 6.75 -17.65
CA ARG A 8 12.02 6.24 -17.67
C ARG A 8 12.88 7.04 -16.69
N LEU A 9 13.70 6.37 -15.90
CA LEU A 9 14.56 7.02 -14.89
C LEU A 9 15.62 7.95 -15.51
N ASP A 10 16.02 7.73 -16.76
CA ASP A 10 17.01 8.54 -17.49
C ASP A 10 16.50 9.93 -17.91
N VAL A 11 15.20 10.20 -17.74
CA VAL A 11 14.60 11.52 -17.97
C VAL A 11 14.82 12.46 -16.78
N PHE A 12 15.17 11.90 -15.62
CA PHE A 12 15.33 12.64 -14.37
C PHE A 12 16.81 12.96 -14.11
N THR A 13 17.06 14.11 -13.53
CA THR A 13 18.38 14.49 -13.01
C THR A 13 18.83 13.53 -11.90
N SER A 14 20.13 13.46 -11.61
CA SER A 14 20.65 12.58 -10.55
C SER A 14 19.98 12.85 -9.19
N GLN A 15 19.74 14.12 -8.86
CA GLN A 15 19.06 14.51 -7.62
C GLN A 15 17.60 14.02 -7.58
N GLU A 16 16.87 14.11 -8.71
CA GLU A 16 15.51 13.60 -8.81
C GLU A 16 15.47 12.07 -8.74
N GLN A 17 16.49 11.38 -9.27
CA GLN A 17 16.61 9.92 -9.16
C GLN A 17 16.81 9.46 -7.70
N ASP A 18 17.60 10.18 -6.92
CA ASP A 18 17.78 9.90 -5.48
C ASP A 18 16.45 10.09 -4.72
N ILE A 19 15.71 11.16 -5.01
CA ILE A 19 14.38 11.39 -4.43
C ILE A 19 13.40 10.28 -4.83
N LEU A 20 13.41 9.87 -6.11
CA LEU A 20 12.57 8.78 -6.60
C LEU A 20 12.93 7.45 -5.92
N PHE A 21 14.20 7.20 -5.62
CA PHE A 21 14.63 5.98 -4.94
C PHE A 21 13.93 5.83 -3.57
N ASP A 22 13.75 6.92 -2.85
CA ASP A 22 13.08 6.92 -1.54
C ASP A 22 11.54 6.92 -1.66
N ILE A 23 10.99 7.67 -2.63
CA ILE A 23 9.54 7.85 -2.77
C ILE A 23 8.87 6.63 -3.43
N GLU A 24 9.53 5.97 -4.37
CA GLU A 24 8.97 4.85 -5.15
C GLU A 24 8.50 3.67 -4.28
N PRO A 25 9.30 3.17 -3.32
CA PRO A 25 8.85 2.15 -2.38
C PRO A 25 7.64 2.60 -1.55
N LEU A 26 7.61 3.86 -1.13
CA LEU A 26 6.55 4.41 -0.30
C LEU A 26 5.23 4.52 -1.07
N MET A 27 5.26 5.03 -2.30
CA MET A 27 4.10 5.07 -3.20
C MET A 27 3.57 3.66 -3.52
N ARG A 28 4.47 2.67 -3.66
CA ARG A 28 4.10 1.27 -3.86
C ARG A 28 3.39 0.68 -2.63
N SER A 29 3.88 0.99 -1.43
CA SER A 29 3.24 0.58 -0.17
C SER A 29 1.86 1.19 0.00
N ILE A 30 1.71 2.50 -0.28
CA ILE A 30 0.40 3.18 -0.24
C ILE A 30 -0.58 2.52 -1.21
N ARG A 31 -0.15 2.28 -2.46
CA ARG A 31 -1.00 1.64 -3.48
C ARG A 31 -1.44 0.23 -3.11
N LYS A 32 -0.61 -0.55 -2.38
CA LYS A 32 -1.02 -1.87 -1.88
C LYS A 32 -2.12 -1.76 -0.84
N VAL A 33 -2.02 -0.79 0.06
CA VAL A 33 -2.98 -0.66 1.16
C VAL A 33 -4.31 -0.08 0.69
N MET A 34 -4.29 0.87 -0.25
CA MET A 34 -5.49 1.67 -0.59
C MET A 34 -6.12 1.33 -1.95
N CYS A 35 -5.53 0.45 -2.76
CA CYS A 35 -6.01 0.20 -4.12
C CYS A 35 -5.90 -1.26 -4.55
N ILE A 36 -6.89 -1.70 -5.32
CA ILE A 36 -6.76 -2.90 -6.16
C ILE A 36 -5.91 -2.53 -7.38
N ASN A 37 -4.77 -3.19 -7.52
CA ASN A 37 -3.98 -3.12 -8.75
C ASN A 37 -4.45 -4.19 -9.75
N LEU A 38 -5.28 -3.79 -10.71
CA LEU A 38 -5.69 -4.62 -11.84
C LEU A 38 -4.93 -4.18 -13.10
N GLY A 39 -3.75 -4.76 -13.30
CA GLY A 39 -2.92 -4.49 -14.47
C GLY A 39 -2.43 -3.03 -14.54
N ASN A 40 -2.97 -2.23 -15.46
CA ASN A 40 -2.56 -0.84 -15.69
C ASN A 40 -3.46 0.18 -14.96
N SER A 41 -4.52 -0.27 -14.30
CA SER A 41 -5.48 0.59 -13.61
C SER A 41 -5.39 0.41 -12.10
N VAL A 42 -5.38 1.54 -11.41
CA VAL A 42 -5.47 1.64 -9.95
C VAL A 42 -6.93 1.93 -9.64
N ILE A 43 -7.63 0.96 -9.06
CA ILE A 43 -9.01 1.13 -8.60
C ILE A 43 -8.94 1.26 -7.08
N TRP A 44 -9.46 2.36 -6.54
CA TRP A 44 -9.60 2.52 -5.10
C TRP A 44 -10.62 1.50 -4.58
N TYR A 45 -10.35 0.89 -3.44
CA TYR A 45 -11.39 0.13 -2.76
C TYR A 45 -12.54 1.08 -2.42
N ASN A 46 -13.78 0.65 -2.64
CA ASN A 46 -14.90 1.43 -2.13
C ASN A 46 -14.95 1.28 -0.61
N ASP A 47 -15.51 2.28 0.05
CA ASP A 47 -15.81 2.19 1.48
C ASP A 47 -16.70 0.96 1.76
N GLY A 48 -16.30 0.14 2.73
CA GLY A 48 -16.89 -1.14 3.08
C GLY A 48 -16.39 -2.34 2.28
N ASP A 49 -15.59 -2.16 1.20
CA ASP A 49 -15.10 -3.30 0.41
C ASP A 49 -14.01 -4.08 1.18
N PRO A 50 -14.07 -5.42 1.21
CA PRO A 50 -13.01 -6.23 1.80
C PRO A 50 -11.72 -6.09 0.98
N LEU A 51 -10.61 -5.87 1.67
CA LEU A 51 -9.28 -5.87 1.06
C LEU A 51 -8.96 -7.28 0.51
N SER A 52 -8.05 -7.35 -0.46
CA SER A 52 -7.57 -8.65 -0.95
C SER A 52 -6.80 -9.39 0.16
N ALA A 53 -6.73 -10.72 0.11
CA ALA A 53 -6.01 -11.50 1.14
C ALA A 53 -4.53 -11.09 1.29
N ALA A 54 -3.90 -10.65 0.19
CA ALA A 54 -2.53 -10.15 0.20
C ALA A 54 -2.42 -8.80 0.92
N ASP A 55 -3.36 -7.89 0.66
CA ASP A 55 -3.37 -6.56 1.26
C ASP A 55 -3.82 -6.60 2.73
N GLN A 56 -4.75 -7.51 3.08
CA GLN A 56 -5.10 -7.80 4.48
C GLN A 56 -3.87 -8.25 5.28
N SER A 57 -3.14 -9.26 4.78
CA SER A 57 -1.90 -9.73 5.44
C SER A 57 -0.88 -8.59 5.56
N TYR A 58 -0.69 -7.80 4.51
CA TYR A 58 0.24 -6.67 4.53
C TYR A 58 -0.12 -5.64 5.59
N VAL A 59 -1.39 -5.25 5.69
CA VAL A 59 -1.89 -4.30 6.69
C VAL A 59 -1.73 -4.86 8.10
N LEU A 60 -2.02 -6.14 8.31
CA LEU A 60 -1.84 -6.78 9.61
C LEU A 60 -0.37 -6.78 10.03
N ASP A 61 0.52 -7.21 9.14
CA ASP A 61 1.95 -7.39 9.42
C ASP A 61 2.69 -6.06 9.60
N ASN A 62 2.35 -5.05 8.80
CA ASN A 62 3.12 -3.80 8.70
C ASN A 62 2.44 -2.60 9.36
N VAL A 63 1.14 -2.66 9.66
CA VAL A 63 0.39 -1.53 10.24
C VAL A 63 -0.22 -1.93 11.59
N PHE A 64 -1.10 -2.93 11.60
CA PHE A 64 -1.86 -3.31 12.80
C PHE A 64 -0.95 -3.79 13.95
N ASN A 65 0.09 -4.56 13.63
CA ASN A 65 1.03 -5.08 14.61
C ASN A 65 1.75 -4.00 15.44
N TYR A 66 1.83 -2.78 14.90
CA TYR A 66 2.47 -1.62 15.53
C TYR A 66 1.46 -0.66 16.18
N HIS A 67 0.17 -1.00 16.20
CA HIS A 67 -0.85 -0.16 16.83
C HIS A 67 -0.78 -0.29 18.37
N PRO A 68 -0.75 0.84 19.12
CA PRO A 68 -0.63 0.81 20.59
C PRO A 68 -1.77 0.02 21.26
N ASP A 69 -2.99 0.19 20.76
CA ASP A 69 -4.19 -0.46 21.32
C ASP A 69 -4.58 -1.75 20.58
N LYS A 70 -3.62 -2.45 19.95
CA LYS A 70 -3.95 -3.62 19.10
C LYS A 70 -4.70 -4.73 19.83
N ALA A 71 -4.39 -4.96 21.11
CA ALA A 71 -5.02 -6.01 21.90
C ALA A 71 -6.50 -5.70 22.20
N GLU A 72 -6.85 -4.42 22.32
CA GLU A 72 -8.24 -3.98 22.49
C GLU A 72 -8.99 -4.05 21.16
N LYS A 73 -8.32 -3.67 20.05
CA LYS A 73 -8.91 -3.70 18.70
C LYS A 73 -9.12 -5.11 18.13
N ILE A 74 -8.29 -6.09 18.53
CA ILE A 74 -8.41 -7.47 18.02
C ILE A 74 -9.54 -8.23 18.70
N GLY A 75 -9.84 -7.94 19.98
CA GLY A 75 -10.86 -8.67 20.74
C GLY A 75 -10.72 -10.19 20.61
N ALA A 76 -11.71 -10.84 20.00
CA ALA A 76 -11.76 -12.29 19.77
C ALA A 76 -11.02 -12.76 18.49
N GLY A 77 -10.52 -11.84 17.67
CA GLY A 77 -9.89 -12.12 16.38
C GLY A 77 -10.28 -11.10 15.30
N ILE A 78 -9.65 -11.22 14.13
CA ILE A 78 -9.99 -10.42 12.94
C ILE A 78 -10.59 -11.38 11.90
N ASP A 79 -11.84 -11.15 11.54
CA ASP A 79 -12.54 -11.91 10.50
C ASP A 79 -12.20 -11.39 9.09
N ASN A 80 -12.19 -10.06 8.90
CA ASN A 80 -11.77 -9.40 7.67
C ASN A 80 -11.29 -7.97 7.93
N VAL A 81 -10.54 -7.41 6.97
CA VAL A 81 -10.19 -5.98 6.92
C VAL A 81 -10.84 -5.37 5.69
N THR A 82 -11.57 -4.29 5.88
CA THR A 82 -12.25 -3.54 4.82
C THR A 82 -11.61 -2.15 4.65
N ALA A 83 -11.74 -1.57 3.47
CA ALA A 83 -11.43 -0.16 3.27
C ALA A 83 -12.57 0.70 3.84
N GLY A 84 -12.24 1.80 4.52
CA GLY A 84 -13.20 2.77 5.05
C GLY A 84 -12.53 3.97 5.68
#